data_AF-A0A1S9IR06-F1
#
_entry.id   AF-A0A1S9IR06-F1
#
_cell.length_a   1.000
_cell.length_b   1.000
_cell.length_c   1.000
_cell.angle_alpha   90.00
_cell.angle_beta   90.00
_cell.angle_gamma   90.00
#
_symmetry.space_group_name_H-M   'P 1'
#
loop_
_entity.id
_entity.type
_entity.pdbx_description
1 polymer ?
#
loop_
_entity_poly.entity_id
_entity_poly.type
_entity_poly.pdbx_seq_one_letter_code
_entity_poly.pdbx_strand_id
1 'polypeptide(L)'
;MKVISMKFIFILTIIALAAVFFWSEDKGPACYQVSDEQARTFVKNDYLQRMKRWDNDVQLLGTEIPKITWEKIERSLTDVEDEKTLLVPFKAEGPEGKRMYYGIYNCEEGYVEYAND
;
A
#
# COMPACT_ATOMS: atom_id res chain seq x y z
N MET A 1 -38.05 6.27 33.26
CA MET A 1 -37.83 6.07 31.81
C MET A 1 -37.78 7.44 31.16
N LYS A 2 -36.63 7.90 30.68
CA LYS A 2 -36.52 9.20 30.00
C LYS A 2 -37.07 9.04 28.58
N VAL A 3 -38.19 9.68 28.29
CA VAL A 3 -38.80 9.70 26.96
C VAL A 3 -37.91 10.57 26.08
N ILE A 4 -37.10 9.94 25.23
CA ILE A 4 -36.30 10.67 24.23
C ILE A 4 -37.29 11.25 23.23
N SER A 5 -37.36 12.57 23.15
CA SER A 5 -38.30 13.24 22.24
C SER A 5 -37.99 12.86 20.78
N MET A 6 -39.04 12.60 20.00
CA MET A 6 -38.95 12.14 18.60
C MET A 6 -38.10 13.06 17.72
N LYS A 7 -38.00 14.35 18.08
CA LYS A 7 -37.11 15.32 17.42
C LYS A 7 -35.63 14.98 17.60
N PHE A 8 -35.23 14.49 18.77
CA PHE A 8 -33.84 14.07 19.02
C PHE A 8 -33.49 12.82 18.23
N ILE A 9 -34.41 11.87 18.09
CA ILE A 9 -34.22 10.68 17.26
C ILE A 9 -34.01 11.10 15.81
N PHE A 10 -34.85 12.00 15.30
CA PHE A 10 -34.76 12.50 13.92
C PHE A 10 -33.47 13.28 13.64
N ILE A 11 -33.00 14.06 14.61
CA ILE A 11 -31.72 14.78 14.50
C ILE A 11 -30.54 13.79 14.50
N LEU A 12 -30.57 12.77 15.37
CA LEU A 12 -29.51 11.76 15.43
C LEU A 12 -29.44 10.92 14.16
N THR A 13 -30.56 10.56 13.53
CA THR A 13 -30.55 9.87 12.24
C THR A 13 -30.01 10.74 11.11
N ILE A 14 -30.34 12.04 11.08
CA ILE A 14 -29.76 12.96 10.08
C ILE A 14 -28.25 13.07 10.25
N ILE A 15 -27.76 13.20 11.49
CA ILE A 15 -26.31 13.28 11.77
C ILE A 15 -25.61 11.97 11.38
N ALA A 16 -26.21 10.82 11.69
CA ALA A 16 -25.66 9.52 11.31
C ALA A 16 -25.60 9.34 9.79
N LEU A 17 -26.65 9.75 9.07
CA LEU A 17 -26.66 9.74 7.60
C LEU A 17 -25.60 10.68 7.04
N ALA A 18 -25.52 11.90 7.55
CA ALA A 18 -24.48 12.85 7.14
C ALA A 18 -23.08 12.30 7.38
N ALA A 19 -22.83 11.65 8.52
CA ALA A 19 -21.53 11.03 8.80
C ALA A 19 -21.19 9.92 7.82
N VAL A 20 -22.17 9.12 7.35
CA VAL A 20 -21.96 8.10 6.31
C VAL A 20 -21.72 8.73 4.94
N PHE A 21 -22.49 9.77 4.57
CA PHE A 21 -22.36 10.44 3.27
C PHE A 21 -21.09 11.30 3.14
N PHE A 22 -20.64 11.91 4.24
CA PHE A 22 -19.45 12.75 4.29
C PHE A 22 -18.23 12.02 4.85
N TRP A 23 -18.30 10.69 4.99
CA TRP A 23 -17.11 9.91 5.29
C TRP A 23 -16.23 9.91 4.05
N SER A 24 -15.23 10.80 4.01
CA SER A 24 -14.17 10.70 3.02
C SER A 24 -13.33 9.48 3.36
N GLU A 25 -13.19 8.56 2.41
CA GLU A 25 -12.07 7.61 2.43
C GLU A 25 -10.79 8.44 2.42
N ASP A 26 -9.98 8.33 3.47
CA ASP A 26 -8.65 8.93 3.50
C ASP A 26 -7.80 8.24 2.43
N LYS A 27 -7.85 8.79 1.21
CA LYS A 27 -7.03 8.31 0.11
C LYS A 27 -5.58 8.72 0.34
N GLY A 28 -4.68 7.80 0.03
CA GLY A 28 -3.26 8.09 -0.10
C GLY A 28 -2.97 9.08 -1.24
N PRO A 29 -1.70 9.49 -1.39
CA PRO A 29 -1.29 10.42 -2.43
C PRO A 29 -1.48 9.80 -3.82
N ALA A 30 -1.72 10.63 -4.83
CA ALA A 30 -1.66 10.19 -6.22
C ALA A 30 -0.23 9.79 -6.59
N CYS A 31 -0.05 8.78 -7.46
CA CYS A 31 1.28 8.22 -7.73
C CYS A 31 2.28 9.21 -8.34
N TYR A 32 1.81 10.18 -9.14
CA TYR A 32 2.67 11.23 -9.69
C TYR A 32 3.25 12.16 -8.61
N GLN A 33 2.65 12.19 -7.42
CA GLN A 33 3.13 12.97 -6.26
C GLN A 33 4.12 12.18 -5.40
N VAL A 34 4.19 10.86 -5.57
CA VAL A 34 5.07 9.97 -4.81
C VAL A 34 6.42 9.92 -5.49
N SER A 35 7.50 10.30 -4.80
CA SER A 35 8.87 10.15 -5.30
C SER A 35 9.31 8.69 -5.34
N ASP A 36 10.35 8.39 -6.12
CA ASP A 36 10.91 7.03 -6.15
C ASP A 36 11.43 6.58 -4.78
N GLU A 37 11.99 7.49 -3.98
CA GLU A 37 12.44 7.18 -2.63
C GLU A 37 11.27 6.84 -1.70
N GLN A 38 10.16 7.57 -1.80
CA GLN A 38 8.95 7.29 -1.03
C GLN A 38 8.35 5.94 -1.42
N ALA A 39 8.26 5.66 -2.73
CA ALA A 39 7.77 4.37 -3.24
C ALA A 39 8.65 3.20 -2.75
N ARG A 40 9.98 3.31 -2.86
CA ARG A 40 10.94 2.31 -2.36
C ARG A 40 10.81 2.10 -0.86
N THR A 41 10.67 3.17 -0.09
CA THR A 41 10.53 3.10 1.37
C THR A 41 9.23 2.39 1.75
N PHE A 42 8.12 2.74 1.10
CA PHE A 42 6.82 2.10 1.33
C PHE A 42 6.87 0.61 1.02
N VAL A 43 7.33 0.25 -0.18
CA VAL A 43 7.44 -1.15 -0.62
C VAL A 43 8.40 -1.95 0.26
N LYS A 44 9.54 -1.39 0.68
CA LYS A 44 10.46 -2.05 1.61
C LYS A 44 9.79 -2.39 2.94
N ASN A 45 9.08 -1.42 3.53
CA ASN A 45 8.45 -1.61 4.83
C ASN A 45 7.32 -2.66 4.76
N ASP A 46 6.48 -2.58 3.73
CA ASP A 46 5.43 -3.57 3.50
C ASP A 46 6.02 -4.97 3.21
N TYR A 47 7.04 -5.07 2.35
CA TYR A 47 7.69 -6.34 2.02
C TYR A 47 8.30 -7.01 3.24
N LEU A 48 9.08 -6.28 4.05
CA LEU A 48 9.69 -6.83 5.27
C LEU A 48 8.64 -7.21 6.33
N GLN A 49 7.50 -6.52 6.36
CA GLN A 49 6.39 -6.91 7.22
C GLN A 49 5.75 -8.23 6.74
N ARG A 50 5.62 -8.43 5.43
CA ARG A 50 5.04 -9.65 4.83
C ARG A 50 5.98 -10.84 4.83
N MET A 51 7.29 -10.64 4.69
CA MET A 51 8.31 -11.68 4.76
C MET A 51 8.20 -12.53 6.03
N LYS A 52 7.78 -11.94 7.15
CA LYS A 52 7.49 -12.64 8.42
C LYS A 52 6.37 -13.70 8.31
N ARG A 53 5.60 -13.71 7.22
CA ARG A 53 4.48 -14.62 6.96
C ARG A 53 4.68 -15.46 5.70
N TRP A 54 5.73 -15.20 4.91
CA TRP A 54 5.99 -15.88 3.64
C TRP A 54 7.10 -16.92 3.82
N ASP A 55 6.78 -18.00 4.54
CA ASP A 55 7.76 -19.01 4.96
C ASP A 55 8.57 -19.59 3.79
N ASN A 56 7.96 -19.78 2.62
CA ASN A 56 8.65 -20.29 1.44
C ASN A 56 9.77 -19.34 0.98
N ASP A 57 9.51 -18.04 0.92
CA ASP A 57 10.50 -17.06 0.47
C ASP A 57 11.58 -16.86 1.52
N VAL A 58 11.24 -16.95 2.81
CA VAL A 58 12.22 -16.96 3.90
C VAL A 58 13.16 -18.16 3.76
N GLN A 59 12.65 -19.35 3.45
CA GLN A 59 13.48 -20.54 3.23
C GLN A 59 14.36 -20.41 1.98
N LEU A 60 13.82 -19.91 0.88
CA LEU A 60 14.56 -19.71 -0.37
C LEU A 60 15.68 -18.68 -0.23
N LEU A 61 15.46 -17.63 0.55
CA LEU A 61 16.45 -16.57 0.78
C LEU A 61 17.37 -16.91 1.97
N GLY A 62 16.92 -17.74 2.91
CA GLY A 62 17.61 -18.05 4.15
C GLY A 62 17.56 -16.94 5.20
N THR A 63 16.64 -15.99 5.07
CA THR A 63 16.48 -14.86 6.00
C THR A 63 15.12 -14.19 5.87
N GLU A 64 14.58 -13.69 6.99
CA GLU A 64 13.39 -12.82 7.01
C GLU A 64 13.73 -11.36 6.65
N ILE A 65 15.01 -10.99 6.68
CA ILE A 65 15.49 -9.63 6.45
C ILE A 65 16.52 -9.66 5.33
N PRO A 66 16.10 -9.91 4.07
CA PRO A 66 17.01 -9.91 2.94
C PRO A 66 17.54 -8.50 2.66
N LYS A 67 18.73 -8.42 2.10
CA LYS A 67 19.27 -7.19 1.53
C LYS A 67 18.46 -6.86 0.26
N ILE A 68 17.94 -5.64 0.19
CA ILE A 68 17.17 -5.18 -0.96
C ILE A 68 18.05 -4.32 -1.86
N THR A 69 18.10 -4.64 -3.15
CA THR A 69 18.71 -3.81 -4.20
C THR A 69 17.63 -3.36 -5.19
N TRP A 70 17.62 -2.06 -5.51
CA TRP A 70 16.55 -1.45 -6.31
C TRP A 70 16.93 -1.39 -7.78
N GLU A 71 15.97 -1.68 -8.64
CA GLU A 71 16.07 -1.35 -10.06
C GLU A 71 15.41 0.02 -10.33
N LYS A 72 15.46 0.44 -11.60
CA LYS A 72 14.84 1.69 -12.03
C LYS A 72 13.32 1.55 -11.99
N ILE A 73 12.64 2.53 -11.40
CA ILE A 73 11.19 2.65 -11.48
C ILE A 73 10.89 3.33 -12.81
N GLU A 74 10.25 2.60 -13.71
CA GLU A 74 9.74 3.19 -14.95
C GLU A 74 8.43 3.90 -14.66
N ARG A 75 8.30 5.13 -15.16
CA ARG A 75 7.10 5.95 -15.03
C ARG A 75 6.71 6.50 -16.39
N SER A 76 5.42 6.68 -16.59
CA SER A 76 4.90 7.42 -17.72
C SER A 76 5.42 8.86 -17.67
N LEU A 77 5.76 9.38 -18.86
CA LEU A 77 6.16 10.78 -19.03
C LEU A 77 5.00 11.65 -19.49
N THR A 78 3.88 11.03 -19.87
CA THR A 78 2.62 11.67 -20.30
C THR A 78 1.47 11.14 -19.45
N ASP A 79 0.42 11.94 -19.26
CA ASP A 79 -0.79 11.50 -18.55
C ASP A 79 -0.51 10.92 -17.15
N VAL A 80 0.46 11.50 -16.44
CA VAL A 80 0.94 11.02 -15.12
C VAL A 80 -0.15 10.96 -14.05
N GLU A 81 -1.22 11.74 -14.22
CA GLU A 81 -2.38 11.75 -13.32
C GLU A 81 -3.23 10.47 -13.44
N ASP A 82 -3.12 9.77 -14.57
CA ASP A 82 -3.79 8.49 -14.82
C ASP A 82 -3.03 7.31 -14.21
N GLU A 83 -1.76 7.48 -13.79
CA GLU A 83 -1.01 6.45 -13.09
C GLU A 83 -1.60 6.21 -11.70
N LYS A 84 -2.30 5.08 -11.54
CA LYS A 84 -2.85 4.62 -10.24
C LYS A 84 -1.90 3.72 -9.47
N THR A 85 -0.89 3.18 -10.14
CA THR A 85 0.08 2.26 -9.57
C THR A 85 1.51 2.59 -9.99
N LEU A 86 2.46 2.38 -9.08
CA LEU A 86 3.89 2.39 -9.40
C LEU A 86 4.45 0.96 -9.37
N LEU A 87 5.11 0.56 -10.45
CA LEU A 87 5.86 -0.70 -10.49
C LEU A 87 7.24 -0.48 -9.89
N VAL A 88 7.50 -1.10 -8.74
CA VAL A 88 8.75 -0.95 -7.98
C VAL A 88 9.55 -2.25 -8.06
N PRO A 89 10.46 -2.39 -9.04
CA PRO A 89 11.31 -3.57 -9.19
C PRO A 89 12.46 -3.59 -8.17
N PHE A 90 12.68 -4.75 -7.54
CA PHE A 90 13.79 -4.95 -6.61
C PHE A 90 14.23 -6.41 -6.53
N LYS A 91 15.48 -6.63 -6.10
CA LYS A 91 16.01 -7.95 -5.76
C LYS A 91 16.13 -8.07 -4.25
N ALA A 92 15.65 -9.19 -3.73
CA ALA A 92 15.88 -9.59 -2.35
C ALA A 92 17.01 -10.63 -2.33
N GLU A 93 18.06 -10.37 -1.56
CA GLU A 93 19.26 -11.20 -1.46
C GLU A 93 19.43 -11.67 0.00
N GLY A 94 19.53 -12.98 0.19
CA GLY A 94 19.85 -13.60 1.46
C GLY A 94 21.02 -14.58 1.33
N PRO A 95 21.41 -15.26 2.42
CA PRO A 95 22.53 -16.20 2.40
C PRO A 95 22.31 -17.41 1.46
N GLU A 96 21.07 -17.86 1.30
CA GLU A 96 20.75 -19.07 0.52
C GLU A 96 20.35 -18.77 -0.93
N GLY A 97 20.06 -17.51 -1.26
CA GLY A 97 19.61 -17.18 -2.59
C GLY A 97 19.27 -15.72 -2.83
N LYS A 98 18.82 -15.46 -4.05
CA LYS A 98 18.32 -14.16 -4.49
C LYS A 98 17.04 -14.36 -5.30
N ARG A 99 16.11 -13.40 -5.20
CA ARG A 99 14.85 -13.42 -5.95
C ARG A 99 14.49 -12.04 -6.45
N MET A 100 13.94 -11.97 -7.67
CA MET A 100 13.44 -10.74 -8.28
C MET A 100 11.97 -10.57 -7.91
N TYR A 101 11.59 -9.34 -7.56
CA TYR A 101 10.22 -8.96 -7.23
C TYR A 101 9.83 -7.68 -7.93
N TYR A 102 8.53 -7.58 -8.17
CA TYR A 102 7.83 -6.41 -8.67
C TYR A 102 6.77 -6.00 -7.65
N GLY A 103 7.06 -4.98 -6.85
CA GLY A 103 6.07 -4.38 -5.96
C GLY A 103 5.15 -3.45 -6.75
N ILE A 104 3.90 -3.82 -6.94
CA ILE A 104 2.86 -3.01 -7.58
C ILE A 104 2.22 -2.16 -6.47
N TYR A 105 2.69 -0.93 -6.32
CA TYR A 105 2.23 -0.02 -5.28
C TYR A 105 1.04 0.80 -5.75
N ASN A 106 -0.14 0.56 -5.16
CA ASN A 106 -1.36 1.35 -5.36
C ASN A 106 -1.32 2.58 -4.43
N CYS A 107 -0.96 3.75 -4.96
CA CYS A 107 -0.62 4.90 -4.11
C CYS A 107 -1.83 5.51 -3.37
N GLU A 108 -2.97 5.63 -4.07
CA GLU A 108 -4.20 6.16 -3.47
C GLU A 108 -4.83 5.18 -2.47
N GLU A 109 -4.72 3.87 -2.71
CA GLU A 109 -5.30 2.84 -1.85
C GLU A 109 -4.34 2.37 -0.74
N GLY A 110 -3.05 2.69 -0.84
CA GLY A 110 -2.07 2.47 0.22
C GLY A 110 -1.68 1.00 0.45
N TYR A 111 -1.63 0.18 -0.60
CA TYR A 111 -1.18 -1.22 -0.49
C TYR A 111 -0.28 -1.64 -1.65
N VAL A 112 0.44 -2.75 -1.44
CA VAL A 112 1.35 -3.34 -2.42
C VAL A 112 0.89 -4.76 -2.77
N GLU A 113 0.92 -5.08 -4.06
CA GLU A 113 0.85 -6.45 -4.55
C GLU A 113 2.22 -6.87 -5.08
N TYR A 114 2.55 -8.15 -5.01
CA TYR A 114 3.87 -8.64 -5.42
C TYR A 114 3.73 -9.69 -6.51
N ALA A 115 4.45 -9.46 -7.59
CA ALA A 115 4.78 -10.48 -8.57
C ALA A 115 6.27 -10.83 -8.45
N ASN A 116 6.65 -12.02 -8.88
CA ASN A 116 8.03 -12.47 -8.93
C ASN A 116 8.29 -13.31 -10.18
N ASP A 117 9.56 -13.40 -10.55
CA ASP A 117 10.05 -14.30 -11.61
C ASP A 117 10.38 -15.70 -11.07
#